data_AF-A0A086Z1F2-F1
#
_entry.id   AF-A0A086Z1F2-F1
#
_cell.length_a   1.000
_cell.length_b   1.000
_cell.length_c   1.000
_cell.angle_alpha   90.00
_cell.angle_beta   90.00
_cell.angle_gamma   90.00
#
_symmetry.space_group_name_H-M   'P 1'
#
loop_
_entity.id
_entity.type
_entity.pdbx_description
1 polymer ?
#
loop_
_entity_poly.entity_id
_entity_poly.type
_entity_poly.pdbx_seq_one_letter_code
_entity_poly.pdbx_strand_id
1 'polypeptide(L)'
;MRRHGYDSVDQATARHLQVKTLLERRKDQIIDRLQDPRLTPGERERLQAAKEEVKRDIASIRVWGSEEDFDRMRRKYGRRG
;
A
#
# COMPACT_ATOMS: atom_id res chain seq x y z
N MET A 1 -19.95 10.11 -30.99
CA MET A 1 -18.51 9.78 -30.82
C MET A 1 -17.96 10.50 -29.60
N ARG A 2 -16.97 9.90 -28.91
CA ARG A 2 -16.30 10.30 -27.64
C ARG A 2 -16.88 9.71 -26.33
N ARG A 3 -16.75 8.38 -26.16
CA ARG A 3 -16.77 7.69 -24.83
C ARG A 3 -15.37 7.37 -24.29
N HIS A 4 -14.31 7.60 -25.07
CA HIS A 4 -12.95 7.14 -24.75
C HIS A 4 -12.28 7.76 -23.51
N GLY A 5 -12.73 8.91 -23.02
CA GLY A 5 -12.11 9.57 -21.87
C GLY A 5 -12.59 9.05 -20.51
N TYR A 6 -13.82 8.53 -20.45
CA TYR A 6 -14.43 8.08 -19.19
C TYR A 6 -13.85 6.73 -18.74
N ASP A 7 -13.70 5.80 -19.69
CA ASP A 7 -13.14 4.46 -19.42
C ASP A 7 -11.70 4.50 -18.88
N SER A 8 -10.89 5.49 -19.28
CA SER A 8 -9.50 5.62 -18.81
C SER A 8 -9.37 6.18 -17.40
N VAL A 9 -10.25 7.12 -17.02
CA VAL A 9 -10.28 7.69 -15.66
C VAL A 9 -10.78 6.64 -14.66
N ASP A 10 -11.77 5.84 -15.05
CA ASP A 10 -12.29 4.76 -14.22
C ASP A 10 -11.24 3.65 -14.01
N GLN A 11 -10.47 3.31 -15.05
CA GLN A 11 -9.36 2.36 -14.93
C GLN A 11 -8.20 2.87 -14.06
N ALA A 12 -7.85 4.16 -14.14
CA ALA A 12 -6.83 4.75 -13.25
C ALA A 12 -7.31 4.72 -11.78
N THR A 13 -8.54 5.15 -11.54
CA THR A 13 -9.17 5.13 -10.21
C THR A 13 -9.22 3.72 -9.62
N ALA A 14 -9.62 2.72 -10.42
CA ALA A 14 -9.63 1.33 -10.00
C ALA A 14 -8.24 0.81 -9.61
N ARG A 15 -7.20 1.15 -10.39
CA ARG A 15 -5.81 0.78 -10.07
C ARG A 15 -5.33 1.44 -8.78
N HIS A 16 -5.65 2.71 -8.56
CA HIS A 16 -5.30 3.43 -7.33
C HIS A 16 -5.97 2.82 -6.10
N LEU A 17 -7.25 2.45 -6.22
CA LEU A 17 -7.98 1.75 -5.17
C LEU A 17 -7.31 0.41 -4.83
N GLN A 18 -6.93 -0.38 -5.84
CA GLN A 18 -6.22 -1.65 -5.62
C GLN A 18 -4.92 -1.46 -4.83
N VAL A 19 -4.11 -0.46 -5.18
CA VAL A 19 -2.86 -0.14 -4.47
C VAL A 19 -3.14 0.29 -3.03
N LYS A 20 -4.13 1.16 -2.80
CA LYS A 20 -4.53 1.57 -1.44
C LYS A 20 -4.98 0.37 -0.60
N THR A 21 -5.86 -0.47 -1.14
CA THR A 21 -6.33 -1.68 -0.46
C THR A 21 -5.18 -2.62 -0.13
N LEU A 22 -4.21 -2.76 -1.04
CA LEU A 22 -3.05 -3.62 -0.81
C LEU A 22 -2.17 -3.10 0.34
N LEU A 23 -1.94 -1.78 0.41
CA LEU A 23 -1.13 -1.18 1.47
C LEU A 23 -1.82 -1.28 2.83
N GLU A 24 -3.14 -1.04 2.89
CA GLU A 24 -3.93 -1.21 4.11
C GLU A 24 -3.88 -2.66 4.61
N ARG A 25 -4.10 -3.64 3.73
CA ARG A 25 -3.96 -5.07 4.07
C ARG A 25 -2.56 -5.40 4.59
N ARG A 26 -1.52 -4.82 3.98
CA ARG A 26 -0.14 -5.07 4.41
C ARG A 26 0.12 -4.51 5.82
N LYS A 27 -0.42 -3.34 6.12
CA LYS A 27 -0.36 -2.73 7.45
C LYS A 27 -1.06 -3.60 8.49
N ASP A 28 -2.27 -4.07 8.18
CA ASP A 28 -3.06 -4.90 9.10
C ASP A 28 -2.34 -6.22 9.41
N GLN A 29 -1.77 -6.89 8.40
CA GLN A 29 -0.93 -8.09 8.62
C GLN A 29 0.25 -7.85 9.56
N ILE A 30 0.87 -6.67 9.51
CA ILE A 30 1.99 -6.33 10.41
C ILE A 30 1.47 -6.09 11.83
N ILE A 31 0.32 -5.42 11.97
CA ILE A 31 -0.34 -5.20 13.26
C ILE A 31 -0.71 -6.53 13.91
N ASP A 32 -1.28 -7.46 13.15
CA ASP A 32 -1.63 -8.79 13.63
C ASP A 32 -0.40 -9.55 14.11
N ARG A 33 0.70 -9.52 13.35
CA ARG A 33 1.97 -10.14 13.76
C ARG A 33 2.53 -9.52 15.02
N LEU A 34 2.42 -8.20 15.20
CA LEU A 34 2.86 -7.50 16.41
C LEU A 34 2.13 -7.95 17.68
N GLN A 35 0.95 -8.58 17.56
CA GLN A 35 0.23 -9.16 18.70
C GLN A 35 0.83 -10.49 19.18
N ASP A 36 1.74 -11.12 18.42
CA ASP A 36 2.35 -12.40 18.84
C ASP A 36 3.28 -12.16 20.05
N PRO A 37 2.98 -12.76 21.22
CA PRO A 37 3.79 -12.59 22.43
C PRO A 37 5.15 -13.29 22.34
N ARG A 38 5.36 -14.15 21.33
CA ARG A 38 6.61 -14.90 21.12
C ARG A 38 7.66 -14.10 20.35
N LEU A 39 7.31 -12.91 19.86
CA LEU A 39 8.26 -12.05 19.14
C LEU A 39 9.41 -11.64 20.06
N THR A 40 10.63 -11.83 19.56
CA THR A 40 11.81 -11.24 20.18
C THR A 40 11.78 -9.72 20.07
N PRO A 41 12.51 -8.98 20.93
CA PRO A 41 12.62 -7.53 20.83
C PRO A 41 13.04 -7.05 19.44
N GLY A 42 14.03 -7.72 18.82
CA GLY A 42 14.51 -7.37 17.49
C GLY A 42 13.50 -7.63 16.36
N GLU A 43 12.69 -8.70 16.45
CA GLU A 43 11.60 -8.93 15.48
C GLU A 43 10.48 -7.91 15.63
N ARG A 44 10.13 -7.58 16.88
CA ARG A 44 9.14 -6.55 17.17
C ARG A 44 9.59 -5.19 16.64
N GLU A 45 10.85 -4.82 16.82
CA GLU A 45 11.42 -3.57 16.27
C GLU A 45 11.37 -3.56 14.74
N ARG A 46 11.76 -4.66 14.08
CA ARG A 46 11.66 -4.78 12.61
C ARG A 46 10.23 -4.65 12.10
N LEU A 47 9.27 -5.27 12.79
CA LEU A 47 7.85 -5.16 12.44
C LEU A 47 7.31 -3.73 12.68
N GLN A 48 7.74 -3.05 13.74
CA GLN A 48 7.40 -1.65 13.97
C GLN A 48 7.97 -0.73 12.88
N ALA A 49 9.23 -0.93 12.49
CA ALA A 49 9.85 -0.20 11.39
C ALA A 49 9.09 -0.43 10.07
N ALA A 50 8.75 -1.68 9.77
CA ALA A 50 7.96 -2.03 8.58
C ALA A 50 6.55 -1.40 8.62
N LYS A 51 5.91 -1.33 9.78
CA LYS A 51 4.61 -0.67 9.95
C LYS A 51 4.70 0.83 9.65
N GLU A 52 5.72 1.50 10.20
CA GLU A 52 5.92 2.93 9.97
C GLU A 52 6.30 3.25 8.52
N GLU A 53 7.05 2.36 7.86
CA GLU A 53 7.31 2.45 6.42
C GLU A 53 6.01 2.40 5.62
N VAL A 54 5.15 1.41 5.85
CA VAL A 54 3.86 1.28 5.15
C VAL A 54 2.95 2.49 5.41
N LYS A 55 2.95 3.04 6.63
CA LYS A 55 2.21 4.27 6.95
C LYS A 55 2.70 5.47 6.15
N ARG A 56 4.01 5.64 5.99
CA ARG A 56 4.59 6.71 5.16
C ARG A 56 4.22 6.53 3.69
N ASP A 57 4.24 5.30 3.19
CA ASP A 57 3.84 4.99 1.83
C ASP A 57 2.35 5.31 1.58
N ILE A 58 1.46 4.92 2.49
CA ILE A 58 0.03 5.30 2.43
C ILE A 58 -0.13 6.83 2.44
N ALA A 59 0.59 7.53 3.32
CA ALA A 59 0.52 8.99 3.38
C ALA A 59 0.96 9.64 2.06
N SER A 60 1.99 9.11 1.41
CA SER A 60 2.52 9.63 0.14
C SER A 60 1.48 9.62 -0.99
N ILE A 61 0.57 8.64 -1.02
CA ILE A 61 -0.44 8.50 -2.07
C ILE A 61 -1.81 9.10 -1.71
N ARG A 62 -2.00 9.57 -0.47
CA ARG A 62 -3.31 10.02 0.03
C ARG A 62 -3.62 11.49 -0.29
N VAL A 63 -2.62 12.37 -0.24
CA VAL A 63 -2.85 13.82 -0.31
C VAL A 63 -2.69 14.35 -1.74
N TRP A 64 -1.73 13.84 -2.53
CA TRP A 64 -1.49 14.25 -3.93
C TRP A 64 -0.73 13.17 -4.72
N GLY A 65 -1.02 11.89 -4.48
CA GLY A 65 -0.28 10.79 -5.11
C GLY A 65 -0.33 10.89 -6.63
N SER A 66 0.83 11.03 -7.27
CA SER A 66 0.94 10.99 -8.73
C SER A 66 0.73 9.56 -9.23
N GLU A 67 0.41 9.37 -10.52
CA GLU A 67 0.40 8.04 -11.14
C GLU A 67 1.74 7.30 -10.93
N GLU A 68 2.86 8.04 -10.93
CA GLU A 68 4.18 7.48 -10.65
C GLU A 68 4.32 6.96 -9.22
N ASP A 69 3.71 7.62 -8.23
CA ASP A 69 3.67 7.14 -6.85
C ASP A 69 2.87 5.83 -6.75
N PHE A 70 1.71 5.77 -7.42
CA PHE A 70 0.90 4.55 -7.47
C PHE A 70 1.64 3.40 -8.18
N ASP A 71 2.33 3.66 -9.28
CA ASP A 71 3.13 2.67 -9.99
C ASP A 71 4.38 2.26 -9.19
N ARG A 72 4.99 3.16 -8.42
CA ARG A 72 6.08 2.84 -7.48
C ARG A 72 5.57 1.89 -6.40
N MET A 73 4.42 2.20 -5.78
CA MET A 73 3.80 1.34 -4.76
C MET A 73 3.39 -0.02 -5.32
N ARG A 74 2.80 -0.04 -6.52
CA ARG A 74 2.46 -1.30 -7.20
C ARG A 74 3.69 -2.16 -7.45
N ARG A 75 4.84 -1.57 -7.85
CA ARG A 75 6.08 -2.34 -8.03
C ARG A 75 6.66 -2.83 -6.71
N LYS A 76 6.67 -1.98 -5.68
CA LYS A 76 7.23 -2.29 -4.35
C LYS A 76 6.47 -3.43 -3.66
N TYR A 77 5.15 -3.47 -3.80
CA TYR A 77 4.30 -4.40 -3.06
C TYR A 77 3.55 -5.43 -3.93
N GLY A 78 3.46 -5.24 -5.24
CA GLY A 78 2.72 -6.11 -6.15
C GLY A 78 3.47 -7.37 -6.60
N ARG A 79 4.75 -7.52 -6.28
CA ARG A 79 5.49 -8.79 -6.47
C ARG A 79 5.50 -9.62 -5.18
N ARG A 80 4.45 -10.42 -5.00
CA ARG A 80 4.42 -11.69 -4.27
C ARG A 80 3.05 -12.35 -4.48
N GLY A 81 2.92 -13.01 -5.62
CA GLY A 81 2.13 -14.22 -5.75
C GLY A 81 3.10 -15.39 -5.60
#